data_AF-A0AAE8J507-F1
#
_entry.id   AF-A0AAE8J507-F1
#
_cell.length_a   1.000
_cell.length_b   1.000
_cell.length_c   1.000
_cell.angle_alpha   90.00
_cell.angle_beta   90.00
_cell.angle_gamma   90.00
#
_symmetry.space_group_name_H-M   'P 1'
#
loop_
_entity.id
_entity.type
_entity.pdbx_description
1 polymer ?
#
loop_
_entity_poly.entity_id
_entity_poly.type
_entity_poly.pdbx_seq_one_letter_code
_entity_poly.pdbx_strand_id
1 'polypeptide(L)'
;MLTAIVLLAVGYLLLWIGPFIGGTLAVASVIGGAVSLVFSCFVTLNEGAVVGMMQLGISFAMVGVGILIGGLTWYFSKYIVQFSIGLTRWLIRKSKRQSKAVA
;
A
#
# COMPACT_ATOMS: atom_id res chain seq x y z
N MET A 1 -17.77 3.90 -27.06
CA MET A 1 -17.74 2.65 -26.26
C MET A 1 -16.34 2.35 -25.76
N LEU A 2 -15.32 2.23 -26.63
CA LEU A 2 -13.92 2.03 -26.22
C LEU A 2 -13.39 3.11 -25.25
N THR A 3 -13.64 4.39 -25.54
CA THR A 3 -13.21 5.52 -24.69
C THR A 3 -13.73 5.44 -23.25
N ALA A 4 -14.99 5.02 -23.07
CA ALA A 4 -15.58 4.86 -21.74
C ALA A 4 -14.95 3.70 -20.96
N ILE A 5 -14.58 2.61 -21.66
CA ILE A 5 -13.92 1.44 -21.05
C ILE A 5 -12.49 1.80 -20.64
N VAL A 6 -11.77 2.53 -21.48
CA VAL A 6 -10.40 3.00 -21.20
C VAL A 6 -10.38 3.96 -20.01
N LEU A 7 -11.32 4.92 -19.94
CA LEU A 7 -11.45 5.82 -18.79
C LEU A 7 -11.68 5.08 -17.47
N LEU A 8 -12.51 4.03 -17.49
CA LEU A 8 -12.81 3.22 -16.32
C LEU A 8 -11.58 2.39 -15.88
N ALA A 9 -10.84 1.85 -16.84
CA ALA A 9 -9.58 1.13 -16.59
C ALA A 9 -8.50 2.05 -16.01
N VAL A 10 -8.34 3.27 -16.56
CA VAL A 10 -7.37 4.26 -16.07
C VAL A 10 -7.73 4.74 -14.66
N GLY A 11 -9.02 4.99 -14.38
CA GLY A 11 -9.48 5.36 -13.04
C GLY A 11 -9.22 4.26 -12.00
N TYR A 12 -9.38 2.99 -12.38
CA TYR A 12 -9.04 1.85 -11.53
C TYR A 12 -7.53 1.75 -11.25
N LEU A 13 -6.70 1.95 -12.28
CA LEU A 13 -5.24 1.98 -12.15
C LEU A 13 -4.79 3.11 -11.21
N LEU A 14 -5.34 4.31 -11.36
CA LEU A 14 -5.04 5.47 -10.50
C LEU A 14 -5.41 5.23 -9.03
N LEU A 15 -6.55 4.57 -8.77
CA LEU A 15 -6.96 4.20 -7.41
C LEU A 15 -5.98 3.24 -6.75
N TRP A 16 -5.34 2.36 -7.53
CA TRP A 16 -4.38 1.37 -7.03
C TRP A 16 -2.97 1.94 -6.80
N ILE A 17 -2.63 3.09 -7.38
CA ILE A 17 -1.32 3.74 -7.19
C ILE A 17 -1.10 4.13 -5.72
N GLY A 18 -2.12 4.65 -5.04
CA GLY A 18 -2.00 5.04 -3.62
C GLY A 18 -1.57 3.89 -2.71
N PRO A 19 -2.30 2.76 -2.72
CA PRO A 19 -1.91 1.57 -1.97
C PRO A 19 -0.57 0.99 -2.41
N PHE A 20 -0.25 1.07 -3.71
CA PHE A 20 1.02 0.55 -4.22
C PHE A 20 2.20 1.35 -3.65
N ILE A 21 2.15 2.67 -3.70
CA ILE A 21 3.18 3.57 -3.14
C ILE A 21 3.30 3.36 -1.62
N GLY A 22 2.17 3.36 -0.90
CA GLY A 22 2.14 3.12 0.54
C GLY A 22 2.73 1.76 0.93
N GLY A 23 2.44 0.72 0.13
CA GLY A 23 2.98 -0.63 0.32
C GLY A 23 4.48 -0.69 0.10
N THR A 24 4.99 -0.09 -0.98
CA THR A 24 6.43 -0.01 -1.22
C THR A 24 7.16 0.78 -0.14
N LEU A 25 6.59 1.87 0.36
CA LEU A 25 7.17 2.65 1.46
C LEU A 25 7.21 1.85 2.77
N ALA A 26 6.14 1.10 3.07
CA ALA A 26 6.10 0.21 4.23
C ALA A 26 7.18 -0.89 4.14
N VAL A 27 7.31 -1.52 2.98
CA VAL A 27 8.33 -2.55 2.75
C VAL A 27 9.74 -1.97 2.86
N ALA A 28 9.99 -0.82 2.23
CA ALA A 28 11.29 -0.15 2.28
C ALA A 28 11.68 0.28 3.71
N SER A 29 10.72 0.79 4.49
CA SER A 29 10.97 1.21 5.88
C SER A 29 11.17 0.03 6.83
N VAL A 30 10.43 -1.07 6.65
CA VAL A 30 10.63 -2.30 7.44
C VAL A 30 11.96 -2.97 7.11
N ILE A 31 12.29 -3.15 5.82
CA ILE A 31 13.56 -3.75 5.41
C ILE A 31 14.73 -2.84 5.79
N GLY A 32 14.64 -1.54 5.50
CA GLY A 32 15.68 -0.57 5.85
C GLY A 32 15.90 -0.48 7.36
N GLY A 33 14.83 -0.46 8.14
CA GLY A 33 14.90 -0.48 9.60
C GLY A 33 15.45 -1.79 10.16
N ALA A 34 15.10 -2.95 9.57
CA ALA A 34 15.65 -4.25 9.98
C ALA A 34 17.15 -4.37 9.68
N VAL A 35 17.58 -3.93 8.50
CA VAL A 35 19.01 -3.89 8.13
C VAL A 35 19.76 -2.93 9.05
N SER A 36 19.18 -1.75 9.31
CA SER A 36 19.77 -0.76 10.22
C SER A 36 19.89 -1.27 11.67
N LEU A 37 18.93 -2.08 12.15
CA LEU A 37 19.01 -2.77 13.45
C LEU A 37 20.22 -3.71 13.53
N VAL A 38 20.48 -4.49 12.47
CA VAL A 38 21.63 -5.41 12.42
C VAL A 38 22.94 -4.63 12.42
N PHE A 39 23.03 -3.56 11.61
CA PHE A 39 24.22 -2.71 11.56
C PHE A 39 24.44 -1.89 12.83
N SER A 40 23.39 -1.61 13.60
CA SER A 40 23.50 -0.88 14.86
C SER A 40 24.40 -1.59 15.87
N CYS A 41 24.43 -2.93 15.86
CA CYS A 41 25.33 -3.72 16.71
C CYS A 41 26.81 -3.47 16.35
N PHE A 42 27.12 -3.38 15.05
CA PHE A 42 28.47 -3.08 14.57
C PHE A 42 28.89 -1.62 14.86
N VAL A 43 27.97 -0.66 14.75
CA VAL A 43 28.24 0.75 15.07
C VAL A 43 28.47 0.95 16.57
N THR A 44 27.71 0.24 17.43
CA THR A 44 27.90 0.27 18.89
C THR A 44 29.34 -0.12 19.28
N LEU A 45 29.92 -1.09 18.58
CA LEU A 45 31.28 -1.58 18.84
C LEU A 45 32.39 -0.65 18.33
N ASN A 46 32.13 0.15 17.29
CA ASN A 46 33.13 1.00 16.64
C ASN A 46 33.07 2.47 17.05
N GLU A 47 31.87 3.02 17.23
CA GLU A 47 31.65 4.46 17.47
C GLU A 47 31.19 4.78 18.90
N GLY A 48 30.94 3.73 19.70
CA GLY A 48 30.57 3.85 21.11
C GLY A 48 29.07 3.68 21.37
N ALA A 49 28.77 3.41 22.64
CA ALA A 49 27.44 2.97 23.08
C ALA A 49 26.30 3.97 22.78
N VAL A 50 26.58 5.28 22.84
CA VAL A 50 25.57 6.34 22.65
C VAL A 50 25.10 6.41 21.20
N VAL A 51 26.01 6.31 20.23
CA VAL A 51 25.69 6.34 18.79
C VAL A 51 24.94 5.06 18.40
N GLY A 52 25.38 3.93 18.93
CA GLY A 52 24.69 2.64 18.78
C GLY A 52 23.25 2.67 19.30
N MET A 53 22.98 3.25 20.46
CA MET A 53 21.63 3.38 21.01
C MET A 53 20.73 4.31 20.19
N MET A 54 21.27 5.41 19.67
CA MET A 54 20.52 6.32 18.79
C MET A 54 20.10 5.62 17.49
N GLN A 55 21.00 4.83 16.89
CA GLN A 55 20.70 4.07 15.68
C GLN A 55 19.68 2.95 15.95
N LEU A 56 19.73 2.27 17.10
CA LEU A 56 18.68 1.33 17.50
C LEU A 56 17.31 2.02 17.59
N GLY A 57 17.26 3.18 18.25
CA GLY A 57 16.02 3.96 18.40
C GLY A 57 15.40 4.39 17.07
N ILE A 58 16.23 4.93 16.16
CA ILE A 58 15.79 5.33 14.81
C ILE A 58 15.32 4.12 14.01
N SER A 59 16.02 2.99 14.13
CA SER A 59 15.67 1.77 13.40
C SER A 59 14.33 1.19 13.87
N PHE A 60 14.08 1.14 15.19
CA PHE A 60 12.78 0.75 15.74
C PHE A 60 11.66 1.70 15.30
N ALA A 61 11.92 3.01 15.30
CA ALA A 61 10.95 4.00 14.83
C ALA A 61 10.63 3.81 13.33
N MET A 62 11.63 3.58 12.47
CA MET A 62 11.42 3.30 11.05
C MET A 62 10.61 2.02 10.82
N VAL A 63 10.93 0.92 11.52
CA VAL A 63 10.15 -0.32 11.41
C VAL A 63 8.72 -0.11 11.88
N GLY A 64 8.53 0.58 13.01
CA GLY A 64 7.20 0.88 13.57
C GLY A 64 6.35 1.73 12.63
N VAL A 65 6.92 2.80 12.07
CA VAL A 65 6.25 3.65 11.06
C VAL A 65 5.95 2.84 9.80
N GLY A 66 6.85 1.96 9.37
CA GLY A 66 6.62 1.08 8.22
C GLY A 66 5.45 0.13 8.41
N ILE A 67 5.34 -0.49 9.59
CA ILE A 67 4.21 -1.37 9.93
C ILE A 67 2.89 -0.58 9.97
N LEU A 68 2.89 0.62 10.54
CA LEU A 68 1.70 1.49 10.57
C LEU A 68 1.26 1.90 9.16
N ILE A 69 2.20 2.34 8.31
CA ILE A 69 1.93 2.70 6.91
C ILE A 69 1.44 1.48 6.14
N GLY A 70 2.04 0.30 6.35
CA GLY A 70 1.62 -0.95 5.72
C GLY A 70 0.21 -1.37 6.14
N GLY A 71 -0.12 -1.23 7.43
CA GLY A 71 -1.46 -1.49 7.97
C GLY A 71 -2.51 -0.53 7.40
N LEU A 72 -2.21 0.78 7.34
CA LEU A 72 -3.07 1.77 6.72
C LEU A 72 -3.30 1.45 5.23
N THR A 73 -2.22 1.13 4.53
CA THR A 73 -2.24 0.75 3.12
C THR A 73 -3.12 -0.47 2.87
N TRP A 74 -3.02 -1.49 3.73
CA TRP A 74 -3.86 -2.68 3.67
C TRP A 74 -5.35 -2.35 3.86
N TYR A 75 -5.65 -1.47 4.83
CA TYR A 75 -7.01 -1.02 5.08
C TYR A 75 -7.60 -0.27 3.88
N PHE A 76 -6.85 0.68 3.30
CA PHE A 76 -7.25 1.39 2.09
C PHE A 76 -7.42 0.45 0.88
N SER A 77 -6.53 -0.53 0.73
CA SER A 77 -6.60 -1.51 -0.36
C SER A 77 -7.88 -2.36 -0.27
N LYS A 78 -8.31 -2.77 0.93
CA LYS A 78 -9.59 -3.46 1.13
C LYS A 78 -10.80 -2.63 0.70
N TYR A 79 -10.80 -1.32 1.00
CA TYR A 79 -11.88 -0.42 0.60
C TYR A 79 -11.98 -0.28 -0.92
N ILE A 80 -10.83 -0.16 -1.61
CA ILE A 80 -10.78 -0.07 -3.07
C ILE A 80 -11.29 -1.35 -3.73
N VAL A 81 -10.93 -2.52 -3.18
CA VAL A 81 -11.44 -3.82 -3.67
C VAL A 81 -12.96 -3.92 -3.49
N GLN A 82 -13.49 -3.52 -2.33
CA GLN A 82 -14.94 -3.51 -2.07
C GLN A 82 -15.69 -2.58 -3.04
N PHE A 83 -15.14 -1.38 -3.26
CA PHE A 83 -15.72 -0.41 -4.20
C PHE A 83 -15.76 -0.96 -5.63
N SER A 84 -14.68 -1.64 -6.04
CA SER A 84 -14.56 -2.23 -7.37
C SER A 84 -15.55 -3.37 -7.60
N ILE A 85 -15.71 -4.26 -6.61
CA ILE A 85 -16.72 -5.33 -6.65
C ILE A 85 -18.14 -4.73 -6.73
N GLY A 86 -18.40 -3.64 -5.99
CA GLY A 86 -19.66 -2.90 -6.05
C GLY A 86 -19.93 -2.34 -7.44
N LEU A 87 -18.92 -1.73 -8.06
CA LEU A 87 -19.00 -1.15 -9.39
C LEU A 87 -19.23 -2.22 -10.47
N THR A 88 -18.53 -3.35 -10.40
CA THR A 88 -18.70 -4.48 -11.32
C THR A 88 -20.10 -5.08 -11.21
N ARG A 89 -20.63 -5.28 -9.99
CA ARG A 89 -22.02 -5.74 -9.81
C ARG A 89 -23.05 -4.74 -10.34
N TRP A 90 -22.81 -3.45 -10.17
CA TRP A 90 -23.70 -2.40 -10.68
C TRP A 90 -23.71 -2.38 -12.22
N LEU A 91 -22.54 -2.47 -12.85
CA LEU A 91 -22.39 -2.60 -14.31
C LEU A 91 -23.11 -3.84 -14.86
N ILE A 92 -22.93 -5.00 -14.23
CA ILE A 92 -23.60 -6.25 -14.63
C ILE A 92 -25.12 -6.13 -14.53
N ARG A 93 -25.65 -5.53 -13.44
CA ARG A 93 -27.09 -5.30 -13.28
C ARG A 93 -27.64 -4.36 -14.34
N LYS A 94 -26.91 -3.29 -14.66
CA LYS A 94 -27.31 -2.32 -15.68
C LYS A 94 -27.31 -2.94 -17.08
N SER A 95 -26.30 -3.76 -17.39
CA SER A 95 -26.22 -4.53 -18.63
C SER A 95 -27.37 -5.56 -18.76
N LYS A 96 -27.72 -6.28 -17.68
CA LYS A 96 -28.86 -7.21 -17.67
C LYS A 96 -30.20 -6.51 -17.86
N ARG A 97 -30.37 -5.28 -17.33
CA ARG A 97 -31.60 -4.49 -17.54
C ARG A 97 -31.76 -4.02 -18.99
N GLN A 98 -30.67 -3.63 -19.64
CA GLN A 98 -30.69 -3.25 -21.05
C GLN A 98 -31.01 -4.46 -21.96
N SER A 99 -30.47 -5.64 -21.65
CA SER A 99 -30.76 -6.87 -22.42
C SER A 99 -32.21 -7.37 -22.31
N LYS A 100 -32.95 -6.96 -21.27
CA LYS A 100 -34.40 -7.25 -21.11
C LYS A 100 -35.31 -6.19 -21.73
N ALA A 101 -34.78 -5.02 -22.09
CA ALA A 101 -35.56 -3.95 -22.73
C ALA A 101 -35.51 -4.03 -24.27
N VAL A 102 -34.68 -4.92 -24.82
CA VAL A 102 -34.48 -5.14 -26.26
C VAL A 102 -35.10 -6.48 -26.72
N ALA A 103 -35.68 -7.25 -25.79
CA ALA A 103 -36.48 -8.45 -26.06
C ALA A 103 -37.95 -8.15 -25.76
#